data_AF-A0A939BNL4-F1
#
_entry.id   AF-A0A939BNL4-F1
#
_cell.length_a   1.000
_cell.length_b   1.000
_cell.length_c   1.000
_cell.angle_alpha   90.00
_cell.angle_beta   90.00
_cell.angle_gamma   90.00
#
_symmetry.space_group_name_H-M   'P 1'
#
loop_
_entity.id
_entity.type
_entity.pdbx_description
1 polymer ?
#
loop_
_entity_poly.entity_id
_entity_poly.type
_entity_poly.pdbx_seq_one_letter_code
_entity_poly.pdbx_strand_id
1 'polypeptide(L)'
;MFKQKLITELKRHPDLYNEIRAELSTPRLLRGNQLPDNNYTSDPNEDKFLEKADEDALIDAIIINFNYFIEYEREMREGDL
;
A
#
# COMPACT_ATOMS: atom_id res chain seq x y z
N MET A 1 -10.98 7.77 15.22
CA MET A 1 -9.81 8.59 15.61
C MET A 1 -8.47 8.01 15.13
N PHE A 2 -8.31 6.68 15.07
CA PHE A 2 -7.07 6.04 14.59
C PHE A 2 -6.92 6.09 13.06
N LYS A 3 -7.92 5.64 12.30
CA LYS A 3 -7.92 5.67 10.82
C LYS A 3 -7.53 7.03 10.25
N GLN A 4 -8.10 8.13 10.76
CA GLN A 4 -7.75 9.49 10.31
C GLN A 4 -6.30 9.86 10.61
N LYS A 5 -5.75 9.46 11.77
CA LYS A 5 -4.33 9.70 12.10
C LYS A 5 -3.41 8.91 11.20
N LEU A 6 -3.74 7.64 10.95
CA LEU A 6 -3.01 6.78 10.02
C LEU A 6 -2.98 7.38 8.61
N ILE A 7 -4.14 7.77 8.07
CA ILE A 7 -4.21 8.40 6.74
C ILE A 7 -3.43 9.71 6.70
N THR A 8 -3.52 10.53 7.76
CA THR A 8 -2.75 11.78 7.86
C THR A 8 -1.25 11.52 7.81
N GLU A 9 -0.78 10.45 8.46
CA GLU A 9 0.62 10.08 8.43
C GLU A 9 1.02 9.51 7.06
N LEU A 10 0.21 8.63 6.46
CA LEU A 10 0.44 8.09 5.12
C LEU A 10 0.56 9.21 4.08
N LYS A 11 -0.27 10.26 4.16
CA LYS A 11 -0.21 11.42 3.24
C LYS A 11 1.12 12.19 3.29
N ARG A 12 1.89 12.06 4.38
CA ARG A 12 3.25 12.64 4.48
C ARG A 12 4.32 11.80 3.76
N HIS A 13 3.99 10.58 3.37
CA HIS A 13 4.87 9.64 2.68
C HIS A 13 4.21 9.20 1.36
N PRO A 14 4.33 10.01 0.28
CA PRO A 14 3.57 9.80 -0.95
C PRO A 14 3.73 8.42 -1.60
N ASP A 15 4.93 7.87 -1.55
CA ASP A 15 5.21 6.54 -2.10
C ASP A 15 4.42 5.48 -1.34
N LEU A 16 4.54 5.47 0.00
CA LEU A 16 3.80 4.55 0.85
C LEU A 16 2.28 4.73 0.72
N TYR A 17 1.79 5.96 0.65
CA TYR A 17 0.36 6.23 0.38
C TYR A 17 -0.10 5.53 -0.89
N ASN A 18 0.66 5.69 -1.97
CA ASN A 18 0.33 5.11 -3.27
C ASN A 18 0.45 3.58 -3.26
N GLU A 19 1.39 3.01 -2.50
CA GLU A 19 1.46 1.56 -2.33
C GLU A 19 0.22 1.01 -1.62
N ILE A 20 -0.20 1.62 -0.50
CA ILE A 20 -1.42 1.20 0.20
C ILE A 20 -2.67 1.42 -0.66
N ARG A 21 -2.74 2.52 -1.42
CA ARG A 21 -3.81 2.78 -2.38
C ARG A 21 -3.87 1.73 -3.47
N ALA A 22 -2.73 1.33 -4.02
CA ALA A 22 -2.63 0.30 -5.05
C ALA A 22 -3.04 -1.08 -4.51
N GLU A 23 -2.68 -1.40 -3.26
CA GLU A 23 -3.14 -2.64 -2.60
C GLU A 23 -4.65 -2.66 -2.41
N LEU A 24 -5.26 -1.54 -2.04
CA LEU A 24 -6.71 -1.46 -1.89
C LEU A 24 -7.47 -1.56 -3.22
N SER A 25 -6.97 -0.94 -4.29
CA SER A 25 -7.63 -1.00 -5.59
C SER A 25 -7.43 -2.32 -6.30
N THR A 26 -6.28 -2.97 -6.09
CA THR A 26 -5.93 -4.21 -6.76
C THR A 26 -4.99 -5.00 -5.85
N PRO A 27 -5.48 -5.78 -4.88
CA PRO A 27 -4.61 -6.47 -3.92
C PRO A 27 -3.61 -7.39 -4.62
N ARG A 28 -2.30 -7.29 -4.28
CA ARG A 28 -1.25 -8.13 -4.88
C ARG A 28 -1.53 -9.63 -4.75
N LEU A 29 -2.14 -10.06 -3.65
CA LEU A 29 -2.53 -11.45 -3.42
C LEU A 29 -3.51 -12.00 -4.48
N LEU A 30 -4.25 -11.11 -5.17
CA LEU A 30 -5.21 -11.46 -6.21
C LEU A 30 -4.65 -11.26 -7.62
N ARG A 31 -3.45 -10.70 -7.78
CA ARG A 31 -2.95 -10.22 -9.09
C ARG A 31 -2.47 -11.31 -10.04
N GLY A 32 -1.98 -12.47 -9.59
CA GLY A 32 -1.28 -13.38 -10.51
C GLY A 32 -0.25 -12.62 -11.36
N ASN A 33 -0.36 -12.68 -12.71
CA ASN A 33 0.49 -11.92 -13.66
C ASN A 33 -0.13 -10.59 -14.15
N GLN A 34 -1.20 -10.07 -13.55
CA GLN A 34 -1.80 -8.81 -13.97
C GLN A 34 -1.00 -7.61 -13.43
N LEU A 35 -0.63 -6.70 -14.34
CA LEU A 35 -0.05 -5.42 -13.98
C LEU A 35 -1.05 -4.64 -13.12
N PRO A 36 -0.62 -3.98 -12.03
CA PRO A 36 -1.48 -3.06 -11.32
C PRO A 36 -2.07 -2.04 -12.29
N ASP A 37 -3.38 -1.79 -12.17
CA ASP A 37 -3.91 -0.52 -12.66
C ASP A 37 -3.07 0.60 -12.03
N ASN A 38 -2.60 1.52 -12.86
CA ASN A 38 -1.74 2.62 -12.42
C ASN A 38 -2.58 3.64 -11.64
N ASN A 39 -2.98 3.23 -10.44
CA ASN A 39 -3.86 3.96 -9.55
C ASN A 39 -3.01 4.73 -8.53
N TYR A 40 -2.06 5.51 -9.05
CA TYR A 40 -1.19 6.38 -8.26
C TYR A 40 -1.76 7.80 -8.33
N THR A 41 -1.73 8.51 -7.22
CA THR A 41 -2.02 9.95 -7.19
C THR A 41 -0.71 10.73 -7.18
N SER A 42 -0.68 11.84 -7.91
CA SER A 42 0.42 12.80 -7.86
C SER A 42 0.38 13.67 -6.60
N ASP A 43 -0.78 13.77 -5.94
CA ASP A 43 -0.94 14.51 -4.69
C ASP A 43 -1.79 13.71 -3.68
N PRO A 44 -1.15 13.06 -2.70
CA PRO A 44 -1.84 12.38 -1.60
C PRO A 44 -2.69 13.30 -0.72
N ASN A 45 -2.33 14.58 -0.58
CA ASN A 45 -3.05 15.49 0.32
C ASN A 45 -4.43 15.84 -0.23
N GLU A 46 -4.54 15.95 -1.55
CA GLU A 46 -5.80 16.22 -2.25
C GLU A 46 -6.66 14.96 -2.49
N ASP A 47 -6.03 13.78 -2.54
CA ASP A 47 -6.76 12.51 -2.72
C ASP A 47 -7.55 12.09 -1.46
N LYS A 48 -8.72 11.49 -1.68
CA LYS A 48 -9.64 11.05 -0.62
C LYS A 48 -9.92 9.54 -0.66
N PHE A 49 -9.07 8.77 -1.35
CA PHE A 49 -9.33 7.35 -1.60
C PHE A 49 -9.28 6.53 -0.31
N LEU A 50 -8.22 6.66 0.48
CA LEU A 50 -8.05 5.91 1.73
C LEU A 50 -9.12 6.26 2.78
N GLU A 51 -9.66 7.48 2.77
CA GLU A 51 -10.74 7.91 3.67
C GLU A 51 -12.03 7.11 3.45
N LYS A 52 -12.25 6.66 2.21
CA LYS A 52 -13.43 5.87 1.82
C LYS A 52 -13.26 4.37 2.08
N ALA A 53 -12.04 3.88 2.27
CA ALA A 53 -11.77 2.47 2.52
C ALA A 53 -12.17 2.06 3.95
N ASP A 54 -12.67 0.84 4.13
CA ASP A 54 -12.98 0.32 5.46
C ASP A 54 -11.71 0.10 6.30
N GLU A 55 -11.83 0.13 7.64
CA GLU A 55 -10.67 -0.03 8.53
C GLU A 55 -9.98 -1.38 8.34
N ASP A 56 -10.76 -2.47 8.21
CA ASP A 56 -10.22 -3.81 7.98
C ASP A 56 -9.46 -3.90 6.65
N ALA A 57 -10.01 -3.32 5.58
CA ALA A 57 -9.36 -3.29 4.28
C ALA A 57 -8.04 -2.50 4.30
N LEU A 58 -7.99 -1.38 5.05
CA LEU A 58 -6.76 -0.61 5.25
C LEU A 58 -5.70 -1.41 6.00
N ILE A 59 -6.11 -2.15 7.05
CA ILE A 59 -5.20 -3.01 7.81
C ILE A 59 -4.65 -4.11 6.90
N ASP A 60 -5.51 -4.78 6.13
CA ASP A 60 -5.10 -5.85 5.21
C ASP A 60 -4.11 -5.33 4.16
N ALA A 61 -4.38 -4.17 3.55
CA ALA A 61 -3.48 -3.54 2.58
C ALA A 61 -2.09 -3.23 3.19
N ILE A 62 -2.05 -2.75 4.43
CA ILE A 62 -0.79 -2.49 5.15
C ILE A 62 -0.04 -3.79 5.44
N ILE A 63 -0.73 -4.85 5.87
CA ILE A 63 -0.12 -6.15 6.13
C ILE A 63 0.46 -6.75 4.84
N ILE A 64 -0.27 -6.69 3.72
CA ILE A 64 0.20 -7.15 2.41
C ILE A 64 1.47 -6.39 1.99
N ASN A 65 1.46 -5.06 2.13
CA ASN A 65 2.60 -4.23 1.80
C ASN A 65 3.84 -4.56 2.66
N PHE A 66 3.66 -4.76 3.97
CA PHE A 66 4.75 -5.18 4.85
C PHE A 66 5.31 -6.57 4.52
N ASN A 67 4.45 -7.55 4.23
CA ASN A 67 4.89 -8.88 3.84
C ASN A 67 5.74 -8.82 2.56
N TYR A 68 5.33 -8.01 1.59
CA TYR A 68 6.11 -7.82 0.37
C TYR A 68 7.49 -7.23 0.65
N PHE A 69 7.58 -6.21 1.51
CA PHE A 69 8.88 -5.65 1.90
C PHE A 69 9.78 -6.69 2.58
N ILE A 70 9.21 -7.52 3.46
CA ILE A 70 9.94 -8.59 4.13
C ILE A 70 10.44 -9.64 3.12
N GLU A 71 9.61 -10.04 2.16
CA GLU A 71 9.99 -11.00 1.11
C GLU A 71 11.11 -10.44 0.23
N TYR A 72 10.97 -9.20 -0.24
CA TYR A 72 11.99 -8.52 -1.02
C TYR A 72 13.35 -8.44 -0.30
N GLU A 73 13.36 -8.08 0.98
CA GLU A 73 14.58 -8.04 1.79
C GLU A 73 15.22 -9.42 1.97
N ARG A 74 14.41 -10.49 2.00
CA ARG A 74 14.92 -11.87 2.07
C ARG A 74 15.56 -12.27 0.76
N GLU A 75 14.89 -12.02 -0.38
CA GLU A 75 15.43 -12.31 -1.71
C GLU A 75 16.75 -11.58 -1.97
N MET A 76 16.84 -10.30 -1.59
CA MET A 76 18.07 -9.51 -1.76
C MET A 76 19.24 -10.04 -0.93
N ARG A 77 18.99 -10.55 0.29
CA ARG A 77 20.04 -11.14 1.14
C ARG A 77 20.46 -12.53 0.69
N GLU A 78 19.56 -13.29 0.07
CA GLU A 78 19.87 -14.60 -0.51
C GLU A 78 20.62 -14.46 -1.84
N GLY A 79 20.46 -13.35 -2.56
CA GLY A 79 21.21 -13.04 -3.78
C GLY A 79 22.68 -12.61 -3.57
N ASP A 80 23.07 -12.33 -2.33
CA ASP A 80 24.45 -11.96 -1.94
C ASP A 80 25.32 -13.17 -1.50
N LEU A 81 24.80 -14.40 -1.60
CA LEU A 81 25.50 -15.67 -1.30
C LEU A 81 25.89 -16.44 -2.57
#